data_AF-A0A7W0LLW3-F1
#
_entry.id   AF-A0A7W0LLW3-F1
#
_cell.length_a   1.000
_cell.length_b   1.000
_cell.length_c   1.000
_cell.angle_alpha   90.00
_cell.angle_beta   90.00
_cell.angle_gamma   90.00
#
_symmetry.space_group_name_H-M   'P 1'
#
loop_
_entity.id
_entity.type
_entity.pdbx_description
1 polymer ?
#
loop_
_entity_poly.entity_id
_entity_poly.type
_entity_poly.pdbx_seq_one_letter_code
_entity_poly.pdbx_strand_id
1 'polypeptide(L)'
;ISIYEGGRSDIASGDIDVRPLVVMLYLAERQGGVMVSSLVTGHGVFTKSGGVSLHSFGRAMDISAVAGVPILGHQQPGGVTESALRNILMLPAELQPSELISLFAMGGPSFAMADHADHIHVGY
;
A
#
# COMPACT_ATOMS: atom_id res chain seq x y z
N ILE A 1 -5.23 11.76 -6.10
CA ILE A 1 -5.27 10.76 -5.01
C ILE A 1 -6.73 10.58 -4.59
N SER A 2 -7.19 9.34 -4.43
CA SER A 2 -8.47 9.04 -3.80
C SER A 2 -8.21 8.26 -2.51
N ILE A 3 -8.89 8.63 -1.43
CA ILE A 3 -8.77 7.99 -0.11
C ILE A 3 -10.19 7.70 0.36
N TYR A 4 -10.44 6.58 1.02
CA TYR A 4 -11.73 6.33 1.68
C TYR A 4 -11.98 7.34 2.82
N GLU A 5 -13.22 7.41 3.32
CA GLU A 5 -13.62 8.41 4.32
C GLU A 5 -12.82 8.33 5.63
N GLY A 6 -12.73 7.13 6.22
CA GLY A 6 -11.97 6.94 7.46
C GLY A 6 -10.50 7.33 7.33
N GLY A 7 -9.86 7.00 6.20
CA GLY A 7 -8.46 7.34 5.98
C GLY A 7 -8.19 8.84 5.89
N ARG A 8 -9.16 9.63 5.39
CA ARG A 8 -9.06 11.09 5.45
C ARG A 8 -9.05 11.60 6.89
N SER A 9 -9.87 11.00 7.75
CA SER A 9 -9.91 11.32 9.18
C SER A 9 -8.58 10.95 9.85
N ASP A 10 -8.04 9.75 9.59
CA ASP A 10 -6.75 9.30 10.14
C ASP A 10 -5.60 10.25 9.78
N ILE A 11 -5.60 10.78 8.54
CA ILE A 11 -4.61 11.76 8.11
C ILE A 11 -4.82 13.10 8.81
N ALA A 12 -6.07 13.56 8.91
CA ALA A 12 -6.40 14.85 9.51
C ALA A 12 -6.12 14.90 11.02
N SER A 13 -6.21 13.76 11.72
CA SER A 13 -5.85 13.63 13.14
C SER A 13 -4.35 13.51 13.37
N GLY A 14 -3.55 13.26 12.34
CA GLY A 14 -2.10 13.07 12.45
C GLY A 14 -1.70 11.67 12.91
N ASP A 15 -2.57 10.68 12.74
CA ASP A 15 -2.34 9.30 13.20
C ASP A 15 -1.48 8.47 12.24
N ILE A 16 -1.13 9.03 11.06
CA ILE A 16 -0.40 8.32 10.01
C ILE A 16 1.07 8.76 9.98
N ASP A 17 1.97 7.77 9.98
CA ASP A 17 3.39 7.99 9.76
C ASP A 17 3.62 8.70 8.41
N VAL A 18 4.64 9.57 8.36
CA VAL A 18 4.94 10.34 7.14
C VAL A 18 5.29 9.45 5.94
N ARG A 19 5.82 8.24 6.15
CA ARG A 19 6.32 7.36 5.09
C ARG A 19 5.19 6.85 4.16
N PRO A 20 4.07 6.26 4.66
CA PRO A 20 2.90 5.98 3.82
C PRO A 20 2.42 7.20 3.02
N LEU A 21 2.40 8.40 3.62
CA LEU A 21 1.96 9.62 2.94
C LEU A 21 2.88 10.02 1.79
N VAL A 22 4.20 9.94 2.00
CA VAL A 22 5.20 10.25 0.98
C VAL A 22 5.11 9.26 -0.19
N VAL A 23 4.98 7.96 0.08
CA VAL A 23 4.85 6.97 -1.00
C VAL A 23 3.53 7.10 -1.74
N MET A 24 2.45 7.40 -1.05
CA MET A 24 1.16 7.71 -1.66
C MET A 24 1.26 8.89 -2.64
N LEU A 25 1.88 10.00 -2.22
CA LEU A 25 2.12 11.17 -3.07
C LEU A 25 3.01 10.83 -4.25
N TYR A 26 4.11 10.12 -4.01
CA TYR A 26 5.04 9.68 -5.06
C TYR A 26 4.35 8.82 -6.13
N LEU A 27 3.55 7.82 -5.73
CA LEU A 27 2.82 6.98 -6.68
C LEU A 27 1.75 7.76 -7.44
N ALA A 28 1.07 8.71 -6.78
CA ALA A 28 0.09 9.56 -7.44
C ALA A 28 0.71 10.36 -8.58
N GLU A 29 1.88 10.97 -8.34
CA GLU A 29 2.64 11.71 -9.35
C GLU A 29 3.20 10.77 -10.42
N ARG A 30 3.82 9.65 -10.02
CA ARG A 30 4.53 8.74 -10.93
C ARG A 30 3.60 7.95 -11.84
N GLN A 31 2.40 7.63 -11.37
CA GLN A 31 1.43 6.77 -12.06
C GLN A 31 0.19 7.52 -12.56
N GLY A 32 0.05 8.81 -12.26
CA GLY A 32 -1.14 9.61 -12.62
C GLY A 32 -2.37 9.33 -11.76
N GLY A 33 -2.23 8.59 -10.65
CA GLY A 33 -3.30 8.38 -9.69
C GLY A 33 -3.08 7.16 -8.79
N VAL A 34 -3.61 7.25 -7.57
CA VAL A 34 -3.64 6.15 -6.60
C VAL A 34 -4.96 6.21 -5.83
N MET A 35 -5.52 5.05 -5.51
CA MET A 35 -6.69 4.88 -4.65
C MET A 35 -6.31 4.06 -3.41
N VAL A 36 -6.48 4.67 -2.24
CA VAL A 36 -6.19 4.09 -0.95
C VAL A 36 -7.49 3.59 -0.32
N SER A 37 -7.55 2.29 -0.04
CA SER A 37 -8.72 1.62 0.53
C SER A 37 -8.63 1.41 2.04
N SER A 38 -7.43 1.51 2.62
CA SER A 38 -7.23 1.28 4.04
C SER A 38 -6.03 2.04 4.59
N LEU A 39 -6.21 2.66 5.76
CA LEU A 39 -5.20 3.19 6.66
C LEU A 39 -5.48 2.62 8.06
N VAL A 40 -5.59 3.42 9.12
CA VAL A 40 -5.87 2.90 10.47
C VAL A 40 -7.31 2.40 10.54
N THR A 41 -8.28 3.26 10.20
CA THR A 41 -9.72 2.99 10.37
C THR A 41 -10.34 2.09 9.28
N GLY A 42 -9.52 1.40 8.49
CA GLY A 42 -9.93 0.50 7.41
C GLY A 42 -9.48 -0.95 7.59
N HIS A 43 -8.73 -1.25 8.66
CA HIS A 43 -8.11 -2.55 8.89
C HIS A 43 -8.40 -3.08 10.30
N GLY A 44 -8.44 -4.41 10.45
CA GLY A 44 -8.56 -5.04 11.77
C GLY A 44 -7.28 -4.90 12.60
N VAL A 45 -7.37 -5.02 13.92
CA VAL A 45 -6.19 -4.90 14.80
C VAL A 45 -5.16 -6.01 14.52
N PHE A 46 -5.64 -7.22 14.26
CA PHE A 46 -4.79 -8.40 14.11
C PHE A 46 -4.61 -8.82 12.65
N THR A 47 -3.40 -9.30 12.33
CA THR A 47 -3.11 -10.01 11.09
C THR A 47 -3.71 -11.42 11.13
N LYS A 48 -3.75 -12.11 10.00
CA LYS A 48 -4.21 -13.51 9.95
C LYS A 48 -3.35 -14.46 10.79
N SER A 49 -2.08 -14.14 11.02
CA SER A 49 -1.17 -14.90 11.87
C SER A 49 -1.29 -14.55 13.36
N GLY A 50 -2.17 -13.61 13.73
CA GLY A 50 -2.44 -13.22 15.12
C GLY A 50 -1.53 -12.13 15.68
N GLY A 51 -0.64 -11.55 14.88
CA GLY A 51 0.16 -10.38 15.26
C GLY A 51 -0.64 -9.08 15.16
N VAL A 52 -0.17 -7.99 15.77
CA VAL A 52 -0.78 -6.67 15.58
C VAL A 52 -0.35 -6.10 14.24
N SER A 53 -1.31 -5.66 13.43
CA SER A 53 -1.07 -5.09 12.10
C SER A 53 -0.41 -3.71 12.18
N LEU A 54 0.47 -3.41 11.23
CA LEU A 54 1.09 -2.08 11.05
C LEU A 54 0.07 -0.96 10.79
N HIS A 55 -1.13 -1.31 10.29
CA HIS A 55 -2.25 -0.36 10.22
C HIS A 55 -2.63 0.18 11.60
N SER A 56 -2.56 -0.64 12.66
CA SER A 56 -2.89 -0.22 14.04
C SER A 56 -1.94 0.84 14.59
N PHE A 57 -0.77 1.01 13.96
CA PHE A 57 0.25 1.98 14.34
C PHE A 57 0.36 3.14 13.35
N GLY A 58 -0.57 3.26 12.38
CA GLY A 58 -0.49 4.28 11.33
C GLY A 58 0.68 4.09 10.37
N ARG A 59 1.24 2.88 10.29
CA ARG A 59 2.46 2.55 9.55
C ARG A 59 2.20 1.71 8.31
N ALA A 60 0.96 1.56 7.89
CA ALA A 60 0.62 0.85 6.67
C ALA A 60 -0.51 1.50 5.88
N MET A 61 -0.57 1.17 4.59
CA MET A 61 -1.66 1.51 3.70
C MET A 61 -1.97 0.36 2.75
N ASP A 62 -3.24 0.23 2.37
CA ASP A 62 -3.66 -0.62 1.26
C ASP A 62 -4.07 0.23 0.06
N ILE A 63 -3.51 -0.11 -1.11
CA ILE A 63 -3.79 0.53 -2.39
C ILE A 63 -4.67 -0.39 -3.22
N SER A 64 -5.90 0.02 -3.53
CA SER A 64 -6.85 -0.76 -4.33
C SER A 64 -6.83 -0.43 -5.82
N ALA A 65 -6.24 0.71 -6.22
CA ALA A 65 -6.06 1.06 -7.64
C ALA A 65 -4.86 2.00 -7.85
N VAL A 66 -4.23 1.88 -9.02
CA VAL A 66 -3.14 2.75 -9.49
C VAL A 66 -3.39 3.14 -10.94
N ALA A 67 -3.09 4.39 -11.32
CA ALA A 67 -3.36 4.92 -12.66
C ALA A 67 -4.83 4.77 -13.10
N GLY A 68 -5.77 4.77 -12.16
CA GLY A 68 -7.20 4.51 -12.40
C GLY A 68 -7.56 3.05 -12.67
N VAL A 69 -6.61 2.12 -12.60
CA VAL A 69 -6.81 0.69 -12.82
C VAL A 69 -6.87 -0.04 -11.47
N PRO A 70 -7.92 -0.83 -11.19
CA PRO A 70 -8.00 -1.64 -9.97
C PRO A 70 -6.86 -2.66 -9.88
N ILE A 71 -6.35 -2.91 -8.68
CA ILE A 71 -5.37 -3.99 -8.47
C ILE A 71 -6.03 -5.36 -8.71
N LEU A 72 -7.30 -5.52 -8.32
CA LEU A 72 -8.08 -6.72 -8.61
C LEU A 72 -8.10 -7.02 -10.11
N GLY A 73 -7.60 -8.20 -10.46
CA GLY A 73 -7.52 -8.68 -11.84
C GLY A 73 -6.37 -8.09 -12.68
N HIS A 74 -5.50 -7.25 -12.10
CA HIS A 74 -4.44 -6.55 -12.83
C HIS A 74 -3.04 -6.79 -12.25
N GLN A 75 -2.78 -7.99 -11.74
CA GLN A 75 -1.49 -8.42 -11.17
C GLN A 75 -0.73 -9.39 -12.08
N GLN A 76 -0.73 -9.13 -13.39
CA GLN A 76 0.05 -9.87 -14.39
C GLN A 76 1.44 -9.24 -14.62
N PRO A 77 2.44 -10.03 -15.07
CA PRO A 77 3.74 -9.50 -15.47
C PRO A 77 3.64 -8.38 -16.52
N GLY A 78 4.43 -7.32 -16.36
CA GLY A 78 4.41 -6.10 -17.17
C GLY A 78 3.23 -5.17 -16.88
N GLY A 79 2.36 -5.52 -15.93
CA GLY A 79 1.15 -4.77 -15.59
C GLY A 79 1.39 -3.53 -14.74
N VAL A 80 0.31 -2.75 -14.55
CA VAL A 80 0.31 -1.54 -13.72
C VAL A 80 0.66 -1.81 -12.26
N THR A 81 0.20 -2.93 -11.70
CA THR A 81 0.54 -3.35 -10.33
C THR A 81 2.04 -3.60 -10.21
N GLU A 82 2.63 -4.37 -11.14
CA GLU A 82 4.08 -4.61 -11.13
C GLU A 82 4.88 -3.31 -11.28
N SER A 83 4.45 -2.41 -12.16
CA SER A 83 5.05 -1.07 -12.30
C SER A 83 5.03 -0.30 -10.97
N ALA A 84 3.91 -0.32 -10.25
CA ALA A 84 3.79 0.32 -8.94
C ALA A 84 4.73 -0.29 -7.90
N LEU A 85 4.77 -1.61 -7.80
CA LEU A 85 5.66 -2.34 -6.89
C LEU A 85 7.13 -2.01 -7.17
N ARG A 86 7.54 -2.03 -8.45
CA ARG A 86 8.91 -1.66 -8.86
C ARG A 86 9.25 -0.22 -8.51
N ASN A 87 8.31 0.71 -8.68
CA ASN A 87 8.51 2.10 -8.31
C ASN A 87 8.71 2.27 -6.79
N ILE A 88 8.02 1.50 -5.96
CA ILE A 88 8.22 1.48 -4.49
C ILE A 88 9.59 0.87 -4.17
N LEU A 89 9.95 -0.26 -4.79
CA LEU A 89 11.23 -0.94 -4.54
C LEU A 89 12.45 -0.12 -4.98
N MET A 90 12.29 0.89 -5.85
CA MET A 90 13.36 1.80 -6.25
C MET A 90 13.48 3.05 -5.36
N LEU A 91 12.66 3.18 -4.32
CA LEU A 91 12.77 4.30 -3.38
C LEU A 91 14.09 4.26 -2.61
N PRO A 92 14.60 5.43 -2.16
CA PRO A 92 15.74 5.50 -1.24
C PRO A 92 15.52 4.64 0.01
N ALA A 93 16.62 4.20 0.62
CA ALA A 93 16.59 3.27 1.76
C ALA A 93 15.71 3.77 2.93
N GLU A 94 15.65 5.08 3.13
CA GLU A 94 14.86 5.73 4.18
C GLU A 94 13.33 5.60 3.97
N LEU A 95 12.91 5.32 2.73
CA LEU A 95 11.51 5.16 2.34
C LEU A 95 11.15 3.72 1.96
N GLN A 96 12.08 2.77 2.10
CA GLN A 96 11.80 1.37 1.84
C GLN A 96 10.84 0.81 2.90
N PRO A 97 9.73 0.17 2.50
CA PRO A 97 8.83 -0.49 3.43
C PRO A 97 9.48 -1.76 4.01
N SER A 98 9.00 -2.22 5.16
CA SER A 98 9.29 -3.57 5.67
C SER A 98 8.38 -4.63 5.07
N GLU A 99 7.18 -4.22 4.61
CA GLU A 99 6.18 -5.11 4.01
C GLU A 99 5.68 -4.51 2.70
N LEU A 100 5.80 -5.26 1.60
CA LEU A 100 5.25 -4.91 0.29
C LEU A 100 4.51 -6.13 -0.28
N ILE A 101 3.24 -6.27 0.04
CA ILE A 101 2.50 -7.52 -0.19
C ILE A 101 1.53 -7.35 -1.36
N SER A 102 1.55 -8.33 -2.26
CA SER A 102 0.74 -8.39 -3.48
C SER A 102 0.64 -9.86 -3.94
N LEU A 103 0.35 -10.13 -5.22
CA LEU A 103 0.55 -11.45 -5.82
C LEU A 103 1.98 -11.68 -6.36
N PHE A 104 2.86 -10.69 -6.26
CA PHE A 104 4.26 -10.79 -6.68
C PHE A 104 5.20 -11.01 -5.50
N ALA A 105 6.27 -11.77 -5.74
CA ALA A 105 7.44 -11.87 -4.88
C ALA A 105 8.68 -11.38 -5.65
N MET A 106 9.05 -10.11 -5.44
CA MET A 106 10.14 -9.44 -6.16
C MET A 106 11.46 -9.38 -5.38
N GLY A 107 11.52 -10.01 -4.20
CA GLY A 107 12.65 -9.92 -3.28
C GLY A 107 12.58 -8.70 -2.35
N GLY A 108 13.49 -8.63 -1.39
CA GLY A 108 13.48 -7.60 -0.36
C GLY A 108 12.17 -7.65 0.46
N PRO A 109 11.45 -6.53 0.62
CA PRO A 109 10.18 -6.50 1.37
C PRO A 109 8.99 -7.08 0.59
N SER A 110 9.18 -7.55 -0.65
CA SER A 110 8.09 -8.03 -1.49
C SER A 110 7.72 -9.48 -1.24
N PHE A 111 6.47 -9.72 -0.83
CA PHE A 111 5.91 -11.06 -0.56
C PHE A 111 4.62 -11.31 -1.35
N ALA A 112 4.47 -12.54 -1.84
CA ALA A 112 3.27 -12.98 -2.53
C ALA A 112 2.28 -13.62 -1.54
N MET A 113 1.08 -13.07 -1.42
CA MET A 113 0.01 -13.62 -0.59
C MET A 113 -1.33 -13.62 -1.34
N ALA A 114 -1.98 -14.78 -1.40
CA ALA A 114 -3.16 -14.99 -2.24
C ALA A 114 -4.37 -14.10 -1.88
N ASP A 115 -4.46 -13.68 -0.62
CA ASP A 115 -5.49 -12.78 -0.11
C ASP A 115 -5.23 -11.29 -0.39
N HIS A 116 -4.14 -10.95 -1.09
CA HIS A 116 -3.82 -9.61 -1.57
C HIS A 116 -4.11 -9.48 -3.07
N ALA A 117 -5.10 -10.21 -3.59
CA ALA A 117 -5.45 -10.20 -5.00
C ALA A 117 -6.05 -8.85 -5.45
N ASP A 118 -6.65 -8.11 -4.53
CA ASP A 118 -7.42 -6.89 -4.77
C ASP A 118 -6.73 -5.59 -4.30
N HIS A 119 -5.56 -5.69 -3.67
CA HIS A 119 -4.81 -4.53 -3.21
C HIS A 119 -3.29 -4.79 -3.13
N ILE A 120 -2.51 -3.71 -3.07
CA ILE A 120 -1.11 -3.72 -2.65
C ILE A 120 -1.07 -3.25 -1.20
N HIS A 121 -0.49 -4.05 -0.30
CA HIS A 121 -0.21 -3.64 1.07
C HIS A 121 1.21 -3.05 1.15
N VAL A 122 1.36 -1.90 1.81
CA VAL A 122 2.64 -1.25 2.05
C VAL A 122 2.76 -0.93 3.54
N GLY A 123 3.70 -1.57 4.24
CA GLY A 123 3.91 -1.45 5.69
C GLY A 123 5.35 -1.09 6.07
N TYR A 124 5.52 -0.33 7.15
CA TYR A 124 6.78 0.29 7.58
C TYR A 124 7.23 -0.04 8.99
#